data_AF-A0A7S1GET7-F1
#
_entry.id   AF-A0A7S1GET7-F1
#
_cell.length_a   1.000
_cell.length_b   1.000
_cell.length_c   1.000
_cell.angle_alpha   90.00
_cell.angle_beta   90.00
_cell.angle_gamma   90.00
#
_symmetry.space_group_name_H-M   'P 1'
#
loop_
_entity.id
_entity.type
_entity.pdbx_description
1 polymer ?
#
loop_
_entity_poly.entity_id
_entity_poly.type
_entity_poly.pdbx_seq_one_letter_code
_entity_poly.pdbx_strand_id
1 'polypeptide(L)'
;ATKKKVGRSAASLKALEATATRAEMLLEDLTKQLDELYQGVFLQRKGDVQPDVRLEAYERFHDWIRAYPAQFTKPTCVQKLSKGLYDPDSASVRQAVLEALHTVYTTEGAGEEL
;
A
#
# COMPACT_ATOMS: atom_id res chain seq x y z
N ALA A 1 41.68 -18.79 25.82
CA ALA A 1 40.31 -19.19 25.43
C ALA A 1 39.43 -18.05 24.88
N THR A 2 39.98 -16.91 24.44
CA THR A 2 39.19 -15.70 24.10
C THR A 2 38.90 -15.48 22.61
N LYS A 3 39.57 -16.19 21.68
CA LYS A 3 39.35 -16.02 20.22
C LYS A 3 37.99 -16.51 19.69
N LYS A 4 37.22 -17.28 20.48
CA LYS A 4 35.96 -17.92 20.02
C LYS A 4 34.74 -17.00 20.06
N LYS A 5 34.77 -15.91 20.84
CA LYS A 5 33.62 -14.99 21.01
C LYS A 5 33.50 -13.95 19.88
N VAL A 6 34.63 -13.43 19.39
CA VAL A 6 34.68 -12.39 18.34
C VAL A 6 34.27 -12.93 16.96
N GLY A 7 34.65 -14.18 16.62
CA GLY A 7 34.25 -14.80 15.35
C GLY A 7 32.76 -15.15 15.27
N ARG A 8 32.11 -15.44 16.40
CA ARG A 8 30.68 -15.75 16.46
C ARG A 8 29.82 -14.49 16.32
N SER A 9 30.25 -13.34 16.84
CA SER A 9 29.54 -12.06 16.63
C SER A 9 29.67 -11.55 15.21
N ALA A 10 30.86 -11.66 14.60
CA ALA A 10 31.06 -11.26 13.20
C ALA A 10 30.26 -12.13 12.21
N ALA A 11 30.23 -13.45 12.42
CA ALA A 11 29.41 -14.36 11.60
C ALA A 11 27.90 -14.10 11.78
N SER A 12 27.45 -13.79 13.00
CA SER A 12 26.06 -13.44 13.28
C SER A 12 25.66 -12.11 12.65
N LEU A 13 26.54 -11.10 12.68
CA LEU A 13 26.33 -9.82 12.01
C LEU A 13 26.21 -10.00 10.50
N LYS A 14 27.14 -10.76 9.89
CA LYS A 14 27.10 -11.05 8.45
C LYS A 14 25.82 -11.79 8.03
N ALA A 15 25.33 -12.72 8.86
CA ALA A 15 24.07 -13.42 8.61
C ALA A 15 22.86 -12.47 8.72
N LEU A 16 22.88 -11.53 9.66
CA LEU A 16 21.85 -10.52 9.82
C LEU A 16 21.84 -9.54 8.65
N GLU A 17 23.01 -9.05 8.22
CA GLU A 17 23.17 -8.20 7.03
C GLU A 17 22.62 -8.89 5.77
N ALA A 18 22.99 -10.16 5.54
CA ALA A 18 22.47 -10.92 4.41
C ALA A 18 20.95 -11.11 4.47
N THR A 19 20.38 -11.25 5.67
CA THR A 19 18.93 -11.35 5.87
C THR A 19 18.25 -10.02 5.59
N ALA A 20 18.83 -8.90 6.06
CA ALA A 20 18.33 -7.56 5.80
C ALA A 20 18.32 -7.25 4.30
N THR A 21 19.44 -7.48 3.60
CA THR A 21 19.52 -7.27 2.15
C THR A 21 18.48 -8.11 1.40
N ARG A 22 18.28 -9.38 1.81
CA ARG A 22 17.26 -10.23 1.19
C ARG A 22 15.84 -9.69 1.44
N ALA A 23 15.57 -9.18 2.64
CA ALA A 23 14.28 -8.59 2.96
C ALA A 23 14.02 -7.31 2.16
N GLU A 24 15.04 -6.46 2.00
CA GLU A 24 14.98 -5.25 1.17
C GLU A 24 14.68 -5.58 -0.30
N MET A 25 15.40 -6.54 -0.88
CA MET A 25 15.16 -6.98 -2.26
C MET A 25 13.75 -7.55 -2.45
N LEU A 26 13.26 -8.32 -1.48
CA LEU A 26 11.90 -8.87 -1.54
C LEU A 26 10.84 -7.77 -1.42
N LEU A 27 11.08 -6.77 -0.55
CA LEU A 27 10.20 -5.63 -0.40
C LEU A 27 10.12 -4.81 -1.69
N GLU A 28 11.26 -4.57 -2.35
CA GLU A 28 11.31 -3.87 -3.63
C GLU A 28 10.51 -4.61 -4.71
N ASP A 29 10.72 -5.92 -4.85
CA ASP A 29 10.00 -6.74 -5.84
C ASP A 29 8.49 -6.77 -5.58
N LEU A 30 8.06 -6.95 -4.32
CA LEU A 30 6.65 -6.92 -3.95
C LEU A 30 6.03 -5.53 -4.18
N THR A 31 6.77 -4.46 -3.90
CA THR A 31 6.30 -3.08 -4.16
C THR A 31 6.09 -2.86 -5.65
N LYS A 32 7.00 -3.37 -6.49
CA LYS A 32 6.86 -3.30 -7.94
C LYS A 32 5.63 -4.06 -8.44
N GLN A 33 5.40 -5.28 -7.96
CA GLN A 33 4.21 -6.06 -8.33
C GLN A 33 2.91 -5.37 -7.90
N LEU A 34 2.90 -4.73 -6.71
CA LEU A 34 1.77 -3.93 -6.26
C LEU A 34 1.52 -2.72 -7.16
N ASP A 35 2.58 -2.03 -7.60
CA ASP A 35 2.46 -0.92 -8.54
C ASP A 35 1.91 -1.37 -9.90
N GLU A 36 2.32 -2.54 -10.39
CA GLU A 36 1.77 -3.13 -11.61
C GLU A 36 0.27 -3.43 -11.49
N LEU A 37 -0.18 -3.98 -10.35
CA LEU A 37 -1.60 -4.20 -10.07
C LEU A 37 -2.37 -2.89 -9.94
N TYR A 38 -1.79 -1.90 -9.27
CA TYR A 38 -2.41 -0.58 -9.12
C TYR A 38 -2.62 0.10 -10.49
N GLN A 39 -1.58 0.12 -11.33
CA GLN A 39 -1.62 0.76 -12.64
C GLN A 39 -2.47 -0.02 -13.66
N GLY A 40 -2.32 -1.35 -13.68
CA GLY A 40 -2.94 -2.23 -14.66
C GLY A 40 -4.38 -2.60 -14.34
N VAL A 41 -4.74 -2.67 -13.05
CA VAL A 41 -6.07 -3.11 -12.62
C VAL A 41 -6.85 -1.95 -11.99
N PHE A 42 -6.39 -1.43 -10.85
CA PHE A 42 -7.19 -0.44 -10.11
C PHE A 42 -7.47 0.82 -10.92
N LEU A 43 -6.45 1.44 -11.53
CA LEU A 43 -6.64 2.68 -12.29
C LEU A 43 -7.60 2.52 -13.48
N GLN A 44 -7.66 1.32 -14.06
CA GLN A 44 -8.56 1.02 -15.18
C GLN A 44 -9.98 0.71 -14.68
N ARG A 45 -10.12 -0.04 -13.59
CA ARG A 45 -11.40 -0.59 -13.12
C ARG A 45 -12.17 0.34 -12.17
N LYS A 46 -11.51 1.28 -11.51
CA LYS A 46 -12.19 2.29 -10.67
C LYS A 46 -13.19 3.17 -11.43
N GLY A 47 -13.10 3.20 -12.77
CA GLY A 47 -14.00 3.94 -13.67
C GLY A 47 -14.79 3.03 -14.61
N ASP A 48 -14.94 1.75 -14.26
CA ASP A 48 -15.66 0.77 -15.07
C ASP A 48 -17.13 1.17 -15.28
N VAL A 49 -17.74 0.71 -16.37
CA VAL A 49 -19.16 0.95 -16.66
C VAL A 49 -20.05 0.29 -15.62
N GLN A 50 -19.65 -0.87 -15.11
CA GLN A 50 -20.41 -1.60 -14.09
C GLN A 50 -20.13 -1.04 -12.68
N PRO A 51 -21.16 -0.58 -11.95
CA PRO A 51 -20.98 0.01 -10.62
C PRO A 51 -20.41 -0.98 -9.59
N ASP A 52 -20.72 -2.27 -9.70
CA ASP A 52 -20.22 -3.30 -8.80
C ASP A 52 -18.70 -3.51 -8.95
N VAL A 53 -18.19 -3.43 -10.18
CA VAL A 53 -16.74 -3.49 -10.44
C VAL A 53 -16.03 -2.28 -9.87
N ARG A 54 -16.64 -1.09 -9.98
CA ARG A 54 -16.09 0.14 -9.37
C ARG A 54 -16.06 0.02 -7.86
N LEU A 55 -17.15 -0.47 -7.25
CA LEU A 55 -17.25 -0.66 -5.81
C LEU A 55 -16.14 -1.60 -5.31
N GLU A 56 -16.03 -2.78 -5.92
CA GLU A 56 -14.99 -3.74 -5.55
C GLU A 56 -13.59 -3.14 -5.71
N ALA A 57 -13.33 -2.40 -6.80
CA ALA A 57 -12.05 -1.74 -6.99
C ALA A 57 -11.70 -0.77 -5.84
N TYR A 58 -12.67 0.01 -5.36
CA TYR A 58 -12.46 0.94 -4.25
C TYR A 58 -12.33 0.23 -2.89
N GLU A 59 -13.11 -0.82 -2.64
CA GLU A 59 -12.99 -1.64 -1.42
C GLU A 59 -11.63 -2.35 -1.35
N ARG A 60 -11.15 -2.93 -2.46
CA ARG A 60 -9.81 -3.54 -2.51
C ARG A 60 -8.69 -2.52 -2.34
N PHE A 61 -8.87 -1.33 -2.90
CA PHE A 61 -7.90 -0.26 -2.68
C PHE A 61 -7.86 0.21 -1.22
N HIS A 62 -9.00 0.22 -0.55
CA HIS A 62 -9.07 0.48 0.89
C HIS A 62 -8.31 -0.57 1.71
N ASP A 63 -8.48 -1.86 1.38
CA ASP A 63 -7.72 -2.95 2.00
C ASP A 63 -6.20 -2.74 1.83
N TRP A 64 -5.76 -2.27 0.66
CA TRP A 64 -4.35 -1.98 0.40
C TRP A 64 -3.82 -0.80 1.22
N ILE A 65 -4.61 0.27 1.38
CA ILE A 65 -4.26 1.39 2.25
C ILE A 65 -4.06 0.92 3.69
N ARG A 66 -4.94 0.05 4.20
CA ARG A 66 -4.82 -0.52 5.55
C ARG A 66 -3.59 -1.42 5.69
N ALA A 67 -3.33 -2.24 4.68
CA ALA A 67 -2.24 -3.22 4.72
C ALA A 67 -0.86 -2.59 4.54
N TYR A 68 -0.74 -1.56 3.70
CA TYR A 68 0.54 -0.90 3.42
C TYR A 68 0.39 0.62 3.21
N PRO A 69 0.13 1.38 4.30
CA PRO A 69 -0.14 2.81 4.21
C PRO A 69 0.96 3.59 3.49
N ALA A 70 2.22 3.31 3.80
CA ALA A 70 3.38 4.02 3.25
C ALA A 70 3.42 4.06 1.71
N GLN A 71 2.85 3.05 1.03
CA GLN A 71 2.78 3.04 -0.43
C GLN A 71 1.56 3.80 -0.97
N PHE A 72 0.42 3.74 -0.29
CA PHE A 72 -0.89 4.12 -0.84
C PHE A 72 -1.52 5.38 -0.25
N THR A 73 -0.96 5.96 0.82
CA THR A 73 -1.38 7.27 1.36
C THR A 73 -0.73 8.46 0.65
N LYS A 74 0.06 8.22 -0.40
CA LYS A 74 0.72 9.25 -1.21
C LYS A 74 -0.31 10.21 -1.84
N PRO A 75 -0.01 11.51 -2.00
CA PRO A 75 -0.93 12.49 -2.58
C PRO A 75 -1.53 12.06 -3.93
N THR A 76 -0.73 11.41 -4.78
CA THR A 76 -1.17 10.92 -6.10
C THR A 76 -2.22 9.83 -5.99
N CYS A 77 -2.11 8.94 -5.01
CA CYS A 77 -3.06 7.87 -4.73
C CYS A 77 -4.37 8.44 -4.15
N VAL A 78 -4.26 9.33 -3.16
CA VAL A 78 -5.40 10.02 -2.56
C VAL A 78 -6.17 10.81 -3.62
N GLN A 79 -5.49 11.50 -4.54
CA GLN A 79 -6.16 12.20 -5.64
C GLN A 79 -6.97 11.26 -6.54
N LYS A 80 -6.48 10.04 -6.82
CA LYS A 80 -7.22 9.04 -7.63
C LYS A 80 -8.40 8.47 -6.85
N LEU A 81 -8.24 8.28 -5.53
CA LEU A 81 -9.29 7.86 -4.62
C LEU A 81 -10.43 8.88 -4.58
N SER A 82 -10.14 10.16 -4.32
CA SER A 82 -11.12 11.24 -4.18
C SER A 82 -12.01 11.44 -5.42
N LYS A 83 -11.60 10.99 -6.61
CA LYS A 83 -12.46 11.01 -7.80
C LYS A 83 -13.72 10.15 -7.64
N GLY A 84 -13.66 9.09 -6.84
CA GLY A 84 -14.80 8.20 -6.58
C GLY A 84 -15.89 8.84 -5.70
N LEU A 85 -15.60 9.95 -5.01
CA LEU A 85 -16.62 10.72 -4.28
C LEU A 85 -17.71 11.28 -5.20
N TYR A 86 -17.37 11.47 -6.49
CA TYR A 86 -18.26 12.00 -7.51
C TYR A 86 -18.86 10.90 -8.39
N ASP A 87 -18.87 9.64 -7.92
CA ASP A 87 -19.50 8.56 -8.67
C ASP A 87 -20.98 8.89 -8.96
N PRO A 88 -21.39 8.94 -10.24
CA PRO A 88 -22.70 9.45 -10.61
C PRO A 88 -23.84 8.50 -10.24
N ASP A 89 -23.57 7.19 -10.27
CA ASP A 89 -24.63 6.18 -10.31
C ASP A 89 -24.71 5.34 -9.03
N SER A 90 -23.63 5.30 -8.23
CA SER A 90 -23.55 4.40 -7.07
C SER A 90 -23.26 5.13 -5.77
N ALA A 91 -24.23 5.13 -4.86
CA ALA A 91 -24.04 5.60 -3.49
C ALA A 91 -23.03 4.73 -2.72
N SER A 92 -23.02 3.42 -2.97
CA SER A 92 -22.09 2.48 -2.33
C SER A 92 -20.63 2.79 -2.71
N VAL A 93 -20.36 3.14 -3.97
CA VAL A 93 -19.02 3.55 -4.40
C VAL A 93 -18.58 4.80 -3.63
N ARG A 94 -19.44 5.81 -3.53
CA ARG A 94 -19.13 7.04 -2.77
C ARG A 94 -18.86 6.74 -1.30
N GLN A 95 -19.64 5.84 -0.70
CA GLN A 95 -19.44 5.42 0.69
C GLN A 95 -18.10 4.69 0.88
N ALA A 96 -17.76 3.72 0.03
CA ALA A 96 -16.48 3.02 0.10
C ALA A 96 -15.29 3.98 0.00
N VAL A 97 -15.39 4.99 -0.87
CA VAL A 97 -14.37 6.03 -1.01
C VAL A 97 -14.25 6.88 0.26
N LEU A 98 -15.37 7.23 0.90
CA LEU A 98 -15.36 7.97 2.17
C LEU A 98 -14.70 7.15 3.30
N GLU A 99 -14.98 5.86 3.39
CA GLU A 99 -14.38 4.97 4.39
C GLU A 99 -12.86 4.82 4.18
N ALA A 100 -12.43 4.72 2.92
CA ALA A 100 -11.02 4.70 2.56
C ALA A 100 -10.33 6.03 2.91
N LEU A 101 -10.92 7.18 2.56
CA LEU A 101 -10.39 8.50 2.91
C LEU A 101 -10.34 8.70 4.42
N HIS A 102 -11.37 8.28 5.15
CA HIS A 102 -11.38 8.35 6.60
C HIS A 102 -10.16 7.61 7.18
N THR A 103 -9.90 6.40 6.67
CA THR A 103 -8.73 5.61 7.08
C THR A 103 -7.41 6.33 6.80
N VAL A 104 -7.28 6.99 5.64
CA VAL A 104 -6.09 7.80 5.32
C VAL A 104 -5.90 8.90 6.37
N TYR A 105 -6.95 9.62 6.77
CA TYR A 105 -6.82 10.76 7.69
C TYR A 105 -6.77 10.39 9.17
N THR A 106 -7.21 9.19 9.56
CA THR A 106 -7.20 8.74 10.97
C THR A 106 -6.06 7.81 11.33
N THR A 107 -5.33 7.27 10.35
CA THR A 107 -4.16 6.44 10.64
C THR A 107 -2.99 7.35 11.03
N GLU A 108 -2.46 7.17 12.25
CA GLU A 108 -1.32 7.95 12.76
C GLU A 108 -0.14 7.93 11.77
N GLY A 109 0.42 9.11 11.46
CA GLY A 109 1.54 9.28 10.51
C GLY A 109 1.16 9.67 9.08
N ALA A 110 -0.12 9.65 8.70
CA ALA A 110 -0.56 10.09 7.36
C ALA A 110 -0.74 11.62 7.22
N GLY A 111 -0.80 12.34 8.34
CA GLY A 111 -1.02 13.79 8.39
C GLY A 111 0.24 14.66 8.48
N GLU A 112 1.44 14.08 8.56
CA GLU A 112 2.68 14.85 8.73
C GLU A 112 3.31 15.29 7.39
N GLU A 113 2.87 14.75 6.24
CA GLU A 113 3.41 15.07 4.90
C GLU A 113 2.35 15.41 3.82
N LEU A 114 1.08 15.63 4.21
CA LEU A 114 0.02 16.13 3.31
C LEU A 114 -0.07 17.67 3.32
#